data_AF-A0AA46P8L2-F1
#
_entry.id   AF-A0AA46P8L2-F1
#
_cell.length_a   1.000
_cell.length_b   1.000
_cell.length_c   1.000
_cell.angle_alpha   90.00
_cell.angle_beta   90.00
_cell.angle_gamma   90.00
#
_symmetry.space_group_name_H-M   'P 1'
#
loop_
_entity.id
_entity.type
_entity.pdbx_description
1 polymer ?
#
loop_
_entity_poly.entity_id
_entity_poly.type
_entity_poly.pdbx_seq_one_letter_code
_entity_poly.pdbx_strand_id
1 'polypeptide(L)'
;MPKKSPITILIVLLTSFLFLSACSSSESNSEAKAEKKEEDKYEKLVKEKNKELELEPLELTSYSEEVGAALKNPEYKEFAANGKLAVQGEVEKYSDLKSDYVWIKVRSTEEGPAGNDLEYYAPIKEGKFKQNIRLFNGEGEYKVTVQLPSTDSENYYYDLASFTVHNVNRDTERDVTFTPFGQEADMELDIESSYIKGNEVFNLKGEAGSLTDGDTIMLKLNKESEMWKHVISLKDGKFSYDVPLFYGKGLHKLEVLVPDKERENYYQTATTILIDNESDRTMSPIEFSKTYEERGVALEYPQYGGEKSDGVFSVKGKIDPQAEFGPETDHIYITTKKGEDEALDVIPVKDFTFDDSFYLRFGPGTYEVTLSVPEIKEENSDYFRFYGFAKFEVESTGEDKRDLLPSRGVQSDAPQITELAQELTEGISSEREKAKAIYDYVAKTVSYDVNKLETDDFSWDDSALKTLDSKTGVCQDYSYLAIALLRASNMEARFIEGTAFGGFWPQKHAWVEVKVDGSWLTMDPTWGAGYIKDDKFVAAFNEKYFDPNQAEFEKTHNRTGVSY
;
A
#
# COMPACT_ATOMS: atom_id res chain seq x y z
N MET A 1 31.11 -20.19 83.19
CA MET A 1 32.45 -20.51 83.75
C MET A 1 32.71 -22.00 83.51
N PRO A 2 33.93 -22.52 83.27
CA PRO A 2 35.27 -21.88 83.10
C PRO A 2 35.52 -21.50 81.60
N LYS A 3 36.71 -21.40 80.94
CA LYS A 3 38.08 -20.92 81.26
C LYS A 3 38.84 -20.52 79.95
N LYS A 4 39.50 -19.35 79.95
CA LYS A 4 40.87 -19.02 79.42
C LYS A 4 41.30 -19.21 77.93
N SER A 5 41.53 -18.04 77.30
CA SER A 5 42.71 -17.53 76.53
C SER A 5 44.12 -18.12 76.91
N PRO A 6 45.29 -17.82 76.26
CA PRO A 6 45.63 -16.77 75.27
C PRO A 6 46.75 -17.04 74.19
N ILE A 7 47.08 -16.02 73.35
CA ILE A 7 48.43 -15.69 72.75
C ILE A 7 48.98 -16.66 71.63
N THR A 8 49.58 -16.26 70.49
CA THR A 8 50.76 -15.38 70.22
C THR A 8 50.96 -15.02 68.72
N ILE A 9 51.64 -13.89 68.41
CA ILE A 9 52.57 -13.59 67.25
C ILE A 9 52.01 -13.71 65.80
N LEU A 10 51.85 -12.63 65.01
CA LEU A 10 52.84 -11.69 64.39
C LEU A 10 53.48 -12.24 63.09
N ILE A 11 53.26 -11.53 61.97
CA ILE A 11 54.30 -11.05 61.01
C ILE A 11 53.63 -10.09 59.99
N VAL A 12 54.24 -8.93 59.81
CA VAL A 12 54.02 -8.01 58.69
C VAL A 12 55.26 -8.08 57.82
N LEU A 13 55.14 -8.32 56.49
CA LEU A 13 55.97 -7.64 55.50
C LEU A 13 55.49 -7.85 54.05
N LEU A 14 55.85 -6.87 53.22
CA LEU A 14 55.68 -6.67 51.78
C LEU A 14 55.74 -7.92 50.87
N THR A 15 54.99 -7.91 49.76
CA THR A 15 55.59 -7.58 48.43
C THR A 15 54.57 -7.23 47.35
N SER A 16 55.00 -6.27 46.52
CA SER A 16 54.38 -5.66 45.35
C SER A 16 53.96 -6.59 44.21
N PHE A 17 52.87 -6.24 43.52
CA PHE A 17 52.73 -6.37 42.07
C PHE A 17 52.15 -5.07 41.48
N LEU A 18 52.54 -4.72 40.26
CA LEU A 18 52.33 -3.43 39.60
C LEU A 18 51.63 -3.60 38.25
N PHE A 19 50.68 -2.69 37.94
CA PHE A 19 50.05 -2.43 36.63
C PHE A 19 49.28 -3.62 35.98
N LEU A 20 48.23 -3.42 35.18
CA LEU A 20 47.76 -2.25 34.42
C LEU A 20 46.25 -2.00 34.64
N SER A 21 45.86 -0.74 34.84
CA SER A 21 44.50 -0.26 34.55
C SER A 21 44.50 0.41 33.17
N ALA A 22 43.92 -0.24 32.15
CA ALA A 22 43.76 0.36 30.84
C ALA A 22 42.55 1.31 30.85
N CYS A 23 42.77 2.57 30.46
CA CYS A 23 41.70 3.56 30.35
C CYS A 23 40.80 3.29 29.15
N SER A 24 39.49 3.43 29.33
CA SER A 24 38.55 3.77 28.25
C SER A 24 37.95 5.13 28.59
N SER A 25 38.48 6.18 27.96
CA SER A 25 38.01 7.57 28.10
C SER A 25 38.60 8.48 27.01
N SER A 26 38.91 7.93 25.83
CA SER A 26 39.63 8.61 24.76
C SER A 26 38.75 9.03 23.57
N GLU A 27 37.65 8.34 23.30
CA GLU A 27 36.82 8.56 22.09
C GLU A 27 35.88 9.77 22.24
N SER A 28 35.09 9.82 23.32
CA SER A 28 34.23 10.99 23.63
C SER A 28 34.99 12.30 23.83
N ASN A 29 36.29 12.22 24.15
CA ASN A 29 37.18 13.37 24.34
C ASN A 29 37.96 13.75 23.06
N SER A 30 37.78 13.00 21.97
CA SER A 30 38.21 13.38 20.61
C SER A 30 37.07 14.00 19.80
N GLU A 31 35.86 13.44 19.86
CA GLU A 31 34.68 13.99 19.15
C GLU A 31 34.31 15.37 19.70
N ALA A 32 34.12 15.52 21.01
CA ALA A 32 33.86 16.81 21.66
C ALA A 32 35.03 17.83 21.52
N LYS A 33 36.23 17.39 21.09
CA LYS A 33 37.33 18.29 20.70
C LYS A 33 37.35 18.61 19.21
N ALA A 34 36.81 17.75 18.36
CA ALA A 34 36.64 17.99 16.93
C ALA A 34 35.48 18.96 16.70
N GLU A 35 34.30 18.67 17.27
CA GLU A 35 33.13 19.55 17.27
C GLU A 35 33.49 20.96 17.75
N LYS A 36 34.09 21.07 18.94
CA LYS A 36 34.49 22.35 19.52
C LYS A 36 35.54 23.11 18.68
N LYS A 37 36.35 22.40 17.89
CA LYS A 37 37.34 22.99 16.98
C LYS A 37 36.70 23.45 15.66
N GLU A 38 35.59 22.83 15.24
CA GLU A 38 34.78 23.30 14.12
C GLU A 38 33.85 24.46 14.52
N GLU A 39 33.26 24.41 15.72
CA GLU A 39 32.56 25.53 16.36
C GLU A 39 33.48 26.76 16.41
N ASP A 40 34.71 26.62 16.94
CA ASP A 40 35.77 27.65 16.92
C ASP A 40 36.18 28.12 15.51
N LYS A 41 35.86 27.40 14.44
CA LYS A 41 36.14 27.76 13.04
C LYS A 41 34.98 28.58 12.46
N TYR A 42 33.74 28.10 12.57
CA TYR A 42 32.57 28.83 12.06
C TYR A 42 32.35 30.14 12.83
N GLU A 43 32.65 30.17 14.13
CA GLU A 43 32.65 31.40 14.93
C GLU A 43 33.68 32.45 14.49
N LYS A 44 34.76 32.06 13.79
CA LYS A 44 35.69 33.01 13.17
C LYS A 44 35.15 33.52 11.84
N LEU A 45 34.60 32.62 11.01
CA LEU A 45 33.99 32.96 9.72
C LEU A 45 32.81 33.93 9.89
N VAL A 46 31.95 33.74 10.90
CA VAL A 46 30.89 34.69 11.27
C VAL A 46 31.48 36.08 11.57
N LYS A 47 32.56 36.15 12.34
CA LYS A 47 33.24 37.41 12.73
C LYS A 47 34.02 38.06 11.59
N GLU A 48 34.39 37.31 10.56
CA GLU A 48 35.03 37.82 9.34
C GLU A 48 33.96 38.34 8.39
N LYS A 49 32.93 37.55 8.09
CA LYS A 49 31.80 37.96 7.25
C LYS A 49 31.06 39.18 7.79
N ASN A 50 30.81 39.26 9.10
CA ASN A 50 30.20 40.45 9.74
C ASN A 50 31.07 41.72 9.72
N LYS A 51 32.35 41.66 9.30
CA LYS A 51 33.18 42.85 9.03
C LYS A 51 33.11 43.29 7.57
N GLU A 52 32.69 42.40 6.68
CA GLU A 52 32.48 42.67 5.25
C GLU A 52 31.08 43.23 4.98
N LEU A 53 30.10 42.86 5.83
CA LEU A 53 28.72 43.34 5.78
C LEU A 53 28.58 44.73 6.41
N GLU A 54 27.74 45.58 5.82
CA GLU A 54 27.31 46.85 6.41
C GLU A 54 26.18 46.58 7.42
N LEU A 55 26.54 46.40 8.70
CA LEU A 55 25.62 46.07 9.79
C LEU A 55 24.69 47.26 10.15
N GLU A 56 23.71 47.53 9.29
CA GLU A 56 22.65 48.49 9.56
C GLU A 56 21.60 47.92 10.53
N PRO A 57 21.03 48.76 11.43
CA PRO A 57 19.96 48.34 12.34
C PRO A 57 18.76 47.73 11.62
N LEU A 58 18.09 46.79 12.27
CA LEU A 58 16.84 46.22 11.77
C LEU A 58 15.71 47.26 11.84
N GLU A 59 15.03 47.48 10.71
CA GLU A 59 13.81 48.29 10.65
C GLU A 59 12.58 47.43 10.96
N LEU A 60 11.70 47.93 11.82
CA LEU A 60 10.38 47.34 12.08
C LEU A 60 9.32 48.03 11.21
N THR A 61 8.26 47.31 10.84
CA THR A 61 7.14 47.90 10.08
C THR A 61 6.30 48.82 10.95
N SER A 62 5.43 49.63 10.34
CA SER A 62 4.45 50.47 11.07
C SER A 62 3.50 49.67 11.97
N TYR A 63 3.31 48.37 11.72
CA TYR A 63 2.50 47.53 12.60
C TYR A 63 3.13 47.35 13.99
N SER A 64 4.46 47.44 14.09
CA SER A 64 5.15 47.40 15.37
C SER A 64 4.72 48.51 16.33
N GLU A 65 4.53 49.74 15.81
CA GLU A 65 4.02 50.87 16.59
C GLU A 65 2.56 50.67 17.01
N GLU A 66 1.77 50.00 16.17
CA GLU A 66 0.35 49.75 16.41
C GLU A 66 0.11 48.77 17.57
N VAL A 67 0.85 47.67 17.63
CA VAL A 67 0.72 46.65 18.70
C VAL A 67 1.73 46.80 19.84
N GLY A 68 2.63 47.78 19.77
CA GLY A 68 3.72 47.97 20.73
C GLY A 68 4.70 46.80 20.72
N ALA A 69 5.15 46.39 19.54
CA ALA A 69 6.08 45.28 19.36
C ALA A 69 7.53 45.74 19.19
N ALA A 70 8.46 44.97 19.75
CA ALA A 70 9.90 45.17 19.61
C ALA A 70 10.60 43.83 19.36
N LEU A 71 11.57 43.81 18.45
CA LEU A 71 12.47 42.66 18.26
C LEU A 71 13.78 42.92 19.00
N LYS A 72 14.17 41.98 19.86
CA LYS A 72 15.40 42.01 20.68
C LYS A 72 16.55 41.24 20.04
N ASN A 73 16.25 40.27 19.19
CA ASN A 73 17.25 39.58 18.38
C ASN A 73 16.59 39.06 17.10
N PRO A 74 17.22 39.21 15.92
CA PRO A 74 18.46 39.95 15.67
C PRO A 74 18.32 41.48 15.75
N GLU A 75 19.44 42.18 15.89
CA GLU A 75 19.54 43.65 15.95
C GLU A 75 19.74 44.31 14.56
N TYR A 76 20.17 43.54 13.56
CA TYR A 76 20.60 44.05 12.24
C TYR A 76 19.74 43.51 11.09
N LYS A 77 19.61 44.31 10.02
CA LYS A 77 18.87 43.91 8.80
C LYS A 77 19.58 42.82 7.99
N GLU A 78 20.90 42.73 8.12
CA GLU A 78 21.74 41.78 7.40
C GLU A 78 22.97 41.42 8.25
N PHE A 79 23.23 40.13 8.44
CA PHE A 79 24.35 39.63 9.26
C PHE A 79 24.68 38.16 8.92
N ALA A 80 25.80 37.67 9.43
CA ALA A 80 26.24 36.28 9.32
C ALA A 80 25.95 35.47 10.59
N ALA A 81 25.66 34.18 10.43
CA ALA A 81 25.35 33.24 11.51
C ALA A 81 25.98 31.85 11.32
N ASN A 82 26.04 31.08 12.41
CA ASN A 82 26.63 29.74 12.49
C ASN A 82 25.52 28.68 12.63
N GLY A 83 24.83 28.36 11.54
CA GLY A 83 23.80 27.31 11.44
C GLY A 83 22.47 27.59 12.17
N LYS A 84 22.50 28.33 13.28
CA LYS A 84 21.35 28.65 14.13
C LYS A 84 21.35 30.13 14.52
N LEU A 85 20.16 30.66 14.76
CA LEU A 85 19.96 31.96 15.39
C LEU A 85 18.69 31.96 16.24
N ALA A 86 18.62 32.85 17.23
CA ALA A 86 17.42 33.05 18.02
C ALA A 86 16.64 34.26 17.49
N VAL A 87 15.34 34.10 17.24
CA VAL A 87 14.41 35.22 17.03
C VAL A 87 13.71 35.49 18.36
N GLN A 88 13.82 36.71 18.87
CA GLN A 88 13.31 37.07 20.20
C GLN A 88 12.68 38.46 20.16
N GLY A 89 11.53 38.62 20.81
CA GLY A 89 10.85 39.90 20.88
C GLY A 89 9.76 39.94 21.96
N GLU A 90 9.10 41.09 22.03
CA GLU A 90 7.96 41.31 22.90
C GLU A 90 6.89 42.17 22.20
N VAL A 91 5.65 42.07 22.67
CA VAL A 91 4.46 42.76 22.15
C VAL A 91 3.63 43.23 23.35
N GLU A 92 3.42 44.53 23.48
CA GLU A 92 2.65 45.10 24.59
C GLU A 92 1.16 44.75 24.51
N LYS A 93 0.55 44.85 23.31
CA LYS A 93 -0.87 44.54 23.08
C LYS A 93 -1.13 43.07 22.75
N TYR A 94 -0.35 42.15 23.32
CA TYR A 94 -0.47 40.72 23.00
C TYR A 94 -1.85 40.11 23.31
N SER A 95 -2.60 40.70 24.25
CA SER A 95 -3.97 40.30 24.59
C SER A 95 -4.99 40.56 23.49
N ASP A 96 -4.66 41.44 22.54
CA ASP A 96 -5.58 41.91 21.51
C ASP A 96 -5.38 41.11 20.20
N LEU A 97 -4.32 40.29 20.14
CA LEU A 97 -3.94 39.47 18.99
C LEU A 97 -4.92 38.31 18.75
N LYS A 98 -5.06 37.94 17.48
CA LYS A 98 -5.96 36.89 16.96
C LYS A 98 -5.33 35.49 16.91
N SER A 99 -4.15 35.33 17.49
CA SER A 99 -3.44 34.05 17.61
C SER A 99 -2.38 34.16 18.69
N ASP A 100 -2.12 33.06 19.40
CA ASP A 100 -1.08 32.98 20.44
C ASP A 100 0.34 32.74 19.88
N TYR A 101 0.54 32.80 18.56
CA TYR A 101 1.80 32.43 17.91
C TYR A 101 2.36 33.53 17.00
N VAL A 102 3.67 33.76 17.07
CA VAL A 102 4.44 34.53 16.06
C VAL A 102 4.82 33.60 14.92
N TRP A 103 4.52 33.98 13.69
CA TRP A 103 4.85 33.19 12.50
C TRP A 103 6.21 33.65 11.94
N ILE A 104 7.21 32.76 11.97
CA ILE A 104 8.56 33.03 11.48
C ILE A 104 8.80 32.17 10.24
N LYS A 105 9.01 32.82 9.11
CA LYS A 105 9.30 32.21 7.82
C LYS A 105 10.80 32.29 7.55
N VAL A 106 11.43 31.15 7.29
CA VAL A 106 12.84 31.04 6.91
C VAL A 106 12.92 30.49 5.50
N ARG A 107 13.37 31.33 4.56
CA ARG A 107 13.54 30.97 3.14
C ARG A 107 15.01 30.92 2.77
N SER A 108 15.46 29.80 2.22
CA SER A 108 16.75 29.68 1.52
C SER A 108 16.66 30.43 0.18
N THR A 109 17.69 31.19 -0.21
CA THR A 109 17.71 31.85 -1.53
C THR A 109 18.10 30.91 -2.66
N GLU A 110 18.94 29.91 -2.37
CA GLU A 110 19.29 28.81 -3.26
C GLU A 110 18.44 27.57 -2.94
N GLU A 111 18.17 26.75 -3.97
CA GLU A 111 17.43 25.50 -3.82
C GLU A 111 18.31 24.41 -3.24
N GLY A 112 17.84 23.76 -2.17
CA GLY A 112 18.60 22.76 -1.42
C GLY A 112 17.80 21.50 -1.08
N PRO A 113 18.48 20.44 -0.61
CA PRO A 113 17.89 19.12 -0.42
C PRO A 113 16.79 19.10 0.65
N ALA A 114 16.86 20.00 1.63
CA ALA A 114 15.86 20.17 2.68
C ALA A 114 14.74 21.17 2.29
N GLY A 115 14.51 21.39 0.99
CA GLY A 115 13.51 22.31 0.44
C GLY A 115 13.95 23.78 0.46
N ASN A 116 13.03 24.71 0.21
CA ASN A 116 13.33 26.15 0.10
C ASN A 116 12.78 26.98 1.26
N ASP A 117 11.75 26.48 1.95
CA ASP A 117 11.04 27.19 3.02
C ASP A 117 10.90 26.30 4.26
N LEU A 118 11.04 26.90 5.45
CA LEU A 118 10.72 26.32 6.75
C LEU A 118 10.03 27.36 7.62
N GLU A 119 8.93 26.96 8.25
CA GLU A 119 8.11 27.85 9.06
C GLU A 119 8.10 27.39 10.52
N TYR A 120 8.14 28.36 11.43
CA TYR A 120 8.08 28.17 12.87
C TYR A 120 6.94 29.02 13.44
N TYR A 121 6.24 28.49 14.43
CA TYR A 121 5.17 29.18 15.14
C TYR A 121 5.56 29.30 16.60
N ALA A 122 6.09 30.47 16.98
CA ALA A 122 6.67 30.68 18.30
C ALA A 122 5.59 31.16 19.29
N PRO A 123 5.30 30.43 20.40
CA PRO A 123 4.29 30.83 21.36
C PRO A 123 4.58 32.20 22.00
N ILE A 124 3.56 33.04 22.09
CA ILE A 124 3.57 34.32 22.81
C ILE A 124 3.13 34.05 24.24
N LYS A 125 4.06 34.17 25.20
CA LYS A 125 3.80 33.95 26.63
C LYS A 125 4.08 35.24 27.39
N GLU A 126 3.05 35.78 28.02
CA GLU A 126 3.10 37.08 28.74
C GLU A 126 3.68 38.21 27.87
N GLY A 127 3.23 38.29 26.62
CA GLY A 127 3.70 39.26 25.63
C GLY A 127 5.12 39.04 25.11
N LYS A 128 5.77 37.91 25.39
CA LYS A 128 7.13 37.61 24.94
C LYS A 128 7.17 36.36 24.09
N PHE A 129 8.03 36.36 23.07
CA PHE A 129 8.27 35.19 22.24
C PHE A 129 9.77 34.94 22.05
N LYS A 130 10.13 33.67 21.91
CA LYS A 130 11.48 33.22 21.59
C LYS A 130 11.42 31.95 20.77
N GLN A 131 12.08 31.95 19.62
CA GLN A 131 12.30 30.77 18.80
C GLN A 131 13.79 30.66 18.49
N ASN A 132 14.37 29.47 18.62
CA ASN A 132 15.62 29.17 17.94
C ASN A 132 15.25 28.61 16.56
N ILE A 133 15.81 29.17 15.49
CA ILE A 133 15.62 28.71 14.12
C ILE A 133 16.95 28.21 13.55
N ARG A 134 16.88 27.19 12.71
CA ARG A 134 18.00 26.63 11.97
C ARG A 134 17.97 27.02 10.49
N LEU A 135 19.16 27.23 9.94
CA LEU A 135 19.45 27.57 8.55
C LEU A 135 19.68 26.26 7.78
N PHE A 136 18.57 25.67 7.32
CA PHE A 136 18.42 24.22 7.16
C PHE A 136 19.13 23.57 5.95
N ASN A 137 19.56 24.34 4.96
CA ASN A 137 20.31 23.85 3.79
C ASN A 137 21.84 23.94 3.96
N GLY A 138 22.36 24.41 5.10
CA GLY A 138 23.79 24.68 5.28
C GLY A 138 24.22 26.05 4.74
N GLU A 139 25.42 26.14 4.17
CA GLU A 139 26.09 27.41 3.82
C GLU A 139 25.33 28.12 2.70
N GLY A 140 25.00 29.40 2.88
CA GLY A 140 24.17 30.13 1.93
C GLY A 140 23.47 31.35 2.54
N GLU A 141 22.68 32.05 1.72
CA GLU A 141 21.89 33.20 2.14
C GLU A 141 20.44 32.79 2.44
N TYR A 142 19.89 33.32 3.54
CA TYR A 142 18.52 33.07 3.97
C TYR A 142 17.79 34.38 4.21
N LYS A 143 16.57 34.50 3.69
CA LYS A 143 15.64 35.56 4.08
C LYS A 143 14.76 35.06 5.22
N VAL A 144 14.74 35.77 6.33
CA VAL A 144 13.82 35.53 7.44
C VAL A 144 12.77 36.64 7.48
N THR A 145 11.51 36.27 7.68
CA THR A 145 10.41 37.21 7.92
C THR A 145 9.69 36.82 9.20
N VAL A 146 9.57 37.76 10.12
CA VAL A 146 8.85 37.60 11.39
C VAL A 146 7.51 38.30 11.22
N GLN A 147 6.40 37.60 11.46
CA GLN A 147 5.04 38.14 11.34
C GLN A 147 4.29 37.99 12.66
N LEU A 148 3.56 39.04 13.04
CA LEU A 148 2.64 39.01 14.17
C LEU A 148 1.20 38.80 13.70
N PRO A 149 0.34 38.15 14.50
CA PRO A 149 -1.09 38.06 14.22
C PRO A 149 -1.72 39.46 14.09
N SER A 150 -2.83 39.54 13.34
CA SER A 150 -3.72 40.70 13.37
C SER A 150 -4.39 40.85 14.74
N THR A 151 -4.86 42.05 15.08
CA THR A 151 -5.80 42.31 16.19
C THR A 151 -7.27 42.19 15.77
N ASP A 152 -7.53 42.27 14.47
CA ASP A 152 -8.86 42.55 13.92
C ASP A 152 -9.42 41.37 13.10
N SER A 153 -8.56 40.53 12.54
CA SER A 153 -8.93 39.38 11.70
C SER A 153 -8.29 38.08 12.17
N GLU A 154 -9.12 37.07 12.40
CA GLU A 154 -8.66 35.68 12.54
C GLU A 154 -7.84 35.25 11.32
N ASN A 155 -6.85 34.38 11.53
CA ASN A 155 -5.98 33.79 10.48
C ASN A 155 -5.19 34.80 9.61
N TYR A 156 -5.07 36.07 10.01
CA TYR A 156 -4.28 37.08 9.30
C TYR A 156 -3.03 37.48 10.09
N TYR A 157 -1.93 37.73 9.38
CA TYR A 157 -0.63 38.09 9.95
C TYR A 157 -0.02 39.29 9.20
N TYR A 158 0.61 40.20 9.92
CA TYR A 158 1.36 41.34 9.39
C TYR A 158 2.86 41.13 9.61
N ASP A 159 3.68 41.52 8.62
CA ASP A 159 5.13 41.56 8.78
C ASP A 159 5.51 42.50 9.92
N LEU A 160 6.26 42.00 10.91
CA LEU A 160 6.91 42.80 11.95
C LEU A 160 8.28 43.30 11.46
N ALA A 161 9.06 42.40 10.86
CA ALA A 161 10.39 42.66 10.34
C ALA A 161 10.80 41.59 9.32
N SER A 162 11.76 41.91 8.44
CA SER A 162 12.45 40.93 7.61
C SER A 162 13.93 41.27 7.50
N PHE A 163 14.78 40.25 7.50
CA PHE A 163 16.23 40.38 7.53
C PHE A 163 16.91 39.23 6.75
N THR A 164 18.13 39.48 6.32
CA THR A 164 18.98 38.54 5.59
C THR A 164 20.03 37.92 6.51
N VAL A 165 20.21 36.60 6.43
CA VAL A 165 21.18 35.84 7.22
C VAL A 165 22.12 35.08 6.30
N HIS A 166 23.42 35.39 6.38
CA HIS A 166 24.49 34.66 5.71
C HIS A 166 24.95 33.50 6.59
N ASN A 167 24.49 32.28 6.32
CA ASN A 167 24.98 31.11 7.03
C ASN A 167 26.38 30.74 6.53
N VAL A 168 27.35 30.68 7.44
CA VAL A 168 28.71 30.18 7.13
C VAL A 168 28.89 28.71 7.50
N ASN A 169 27.96 28.11 8.25
CA ASN A 169 28.00 26.69 8.60
C ASN A 169 27.44 25.85 7.44
N ARG A 170 28.12 24.75 7.10
CA ARG A 170 27.79 23.83 6.00
C ARG A 170 26.81 22.72 6.37
N ASP A 171 26.56 22.52 7.65
CA ASP A 171 25.77 21.40 8.14
C ASP A 171 24.30 21.53 7.70
N THR A 172 23.81 20.51 7.00
CA THR A 172 22.41 20.41 6.55
C THR A 172 21.62 19.61 7.57
N GLU A 173 20.69 20.26 8.25
CA GLU A 173 19.77 19.64 9.21
C GLU A 173 18.51 20.50 9.24
N ARG A 174 17.31 19.89 9.24
CA ARG A 174 16.03 20.63 9.19
C ARG A 174 15.25 20.40 10.48
N ASP A 175 14.96 21.46 11.24
CA ASP A 175 14.24 21.32 12.51
C ASP A 175 12.84 20.72 12.29
N VAL A 176 12.37 19.90 13.23
CA VAL A 176 10.96 19.46 13.28
C VAL A 176 10.13 20.62 13.81
N THR A 177 9.21 21.15 12.99
CA THR A 177 8.35 22.28 13.37
C THR A 177 6.88 21.90 13.35
N PHE A 178 6.11 22.52 14.24
CA PHE A 178 4.69 22.28 14.39
C PHE A 178 3.91 23.56 14.15
N THR A 179 2.82 23.46 13.38
CA THR A 179 1.83 24.52 13.21
C THR A 179 1.09 24.77 14.54
N PRO A 180 0.27 25.82 14.67
CA PRO A 180 -0.59 26.01 15.85
C PRO A 180 -1.44 24.77 16.13
N PHE A 181 -1.99 24.11 15.09
CA PHE A 181 -2.75 22.87 15.22
C PHE A 181 -1.93 21.71 15.78
N GLY A 182 -0.66 21.56 15.37
CA GLY A 182 0.23 20.55 15.92
C GLY A 182 0.59 20.81 17.37
N GLN A 183 0.84 22.07 17.75
CA GLN A 183 1.14 22.44 19.13
C GLN A 183 -0.08 22.31 20.05
N GLU A 184 -1.28 22.66 19.57
CA GLU A 184 -2.53 22.44 20.29
C GLU A 184 -2.89 20.96 20.46
N ALA A 185 -2.49 20.11 19.52
CA ALA A 185 -2.64 18.66 19.61
C ALA A 185 -1.61 18.01 20.56
N ASP A 186 -0.67 18.78 21.11
CA ASP A 186 0.49 18.29 21.89
C ASP A 186 1.26 17.21 21.11
N MET A 187 1.53 17.52 19.83
CA MET A 187 2.17 16.61 18.87
C MET A 187 3.68 16.55 19.07
N GLU A 188 4.20 15.34 19.28
CA GLU A 188 5.62 15.02 19.29
C GLU A 188 5.91 13.87 18.30
N LEU A 189 7.09 13.88 17.67
CA LEU A 189 7.52 12.84 16.74
C LEU A 189 8.87 12.23 17.17
N ASP A 190 9.02 10.93 16.99
CA ASP A 190 10.26 10.17 17.27
C ASP A 190 11.27 10.31 16.10
N ILE A 191 11.61 11.57 15.77
CA ILE A 191 12.59 11.94 14.73
C ILE A 191 13.39 13.17 15.15
N GLU A 192 14.68 13.21 14.83
CA GLU A 192 15.57 14.34 15.15
C GLU A 192 15.50 15.48 14.12
N SER A 193 15.09 15.18 12.88
CA SER A 193 15.02 16.14 11.78
C SER A 193 13.78 15.92 10.92
N SER A 194 13.22 17.01 10.35
CA SER A 194 12.17 16.95 9.33
C SER A 194 12.71 16.81 7.90
N TYR A 195 14.03 16.62 7.71
CA TYR A 195 14.62 16.13 6.46
C TYR A 195 15.34 14.80 6.75
N ILE A 196 14.85 13.71 6.14
CA ILE A 196 15.24 12.33 6.45
C ILE A 196 15.57 11.59 5.15
N LYS A 197 16.56 10.70 5.19
CA LYS A 197 16.80 9.71 4.13
C LYS A 197 15.95 8.46 4.39
N GLY A 198 15.15 8.07 3.42
CA GLY A 198 14.30 6.89 3.44
C GLY A 198 14.74 5.83 2.44
N ASN A 199 14.25 4.61 2.61
CA ASN A 199 14.47 3.52 1.66
C ASN A 199 13.21 2.63 1.60
N GLU A 200 12.36 2.89 0.61
CA GLU A 200 11.05 2.24 0.35
C GLU A 200 9.99 2.44 1.43
N VAL A 201 10.34 2.38 2.72
CA VAL A 201 9.42 2.57 3.84
C VAL A 201 10.04 3.54 4.86
N PHE A 202 9.20 4.43 5.39
CA PHE A 202 9.54 5.31 6.51
C PHE A 202 8.66 4.99 7.72
N ASN A 203 9.28 4.55 8.81
CA ASN A 203 8.57 4.27 10.06
C ASN A 203 8.25 5.59 10.79
N LEU A 204 7.01 6.04 10.70
CA LEU A 204 6.51 7.20 11.43
C LEU A 204 6.05 6.77 12.83
N LYS A 205 6.56 7.44 13.86
CA LYS A 205 6.16 7.28 15.26
C LYS A 205 6.00 8.64 15.94
N GLY A 206 5.07 8.71 16.88
CA GLY A 206 4.83 9.92 17.65
C GLY A 206 3.68 9.80 18.64
N GLU A 207 3.42 10.92 19.31
CA GLU A 207 2.38 11.11 20.30
C GLU A 207 1.63 12.40 19.99
N ALA A 208 0.34 12.47 20.33
CA ALA A 208 -0.48 13.67 20.26
C ALA A 208 -1.26 13.76 21.56
N GLY A 209 -0.63 14.35 22.59
CA GLY A 209 -1.08 14.27 23.99
C GLY A 209 -2.47 14.85 24.28
N SER A 210 -2.98 15.74 23.41
CA SER A 210 -4.34 16.29 23.51
C SER A 210 -5.41 15.41 22.84
N LEU A 211 -5.04 14.37 22.10
CA LEU A 211 -5.95 13.45 21.40
C LEU A 211 -6.16 12.16 22.19
N THR A 212 -7.29 11.50 21.96
CA THR A 212 -7.81 10.38 22.77
C THR A 212 -8.00 9.09 21.98
N ASP A 213 -8.27 7.98 22.67
CA ASP A 213 -8.63 6.71 22.05
C ASP A 213 -9.93 6.85 21.24
N GLY A 214 -9.80 6.68 19.92
CA GLY A 214 -10.90 6.90 18.96
C GLY A 214 -10.73 8.15 18.09
N ASP A 215 -9.82 9.06 18.45
CA ASP A 215 -9.35 10.09 17.53
C ASP A 215 -8.42 9.50 16.46
N THR A 216 -8.26 10.24 15.37
CA THR A 216 -7.47 9.85 14.20
C THR A 216 -6.55 10.98 13.76
N ILE A 217 -5.39 10.63 13.19
CA ILE A 217 -4.60 11.56 12.35
C ILE A 217 -4.58 11.08 10.90
N MET A 218 -4.46 12.03 9.98
CA MET A 218 -4.34 11.76 8.56
C MET A 218 -2.89 11.96 8.11
N LEU A 219 -2.35 10.96 7.43
CA LEU A 219 -1.11 11.06 6.68
C LEU A 219 -1.45 11.48 5.24
N LYS A 220 -0.68 12.40 4.68
CA LYS A 220 -0.77 12.79 3.27
C LYS A 220 0.63 12.80 2.66
N LEU A 221 0.96 11.76 1.91
CA LEU A 221 2.22 11.63 1.18
C LEU A 221 2.05 12.24 -0.20
N ASN A 222 2.98 13.11 -0.61
CA ASN A 222 2.96 13.76 -1.91
C ASN A 222 4.33 13.63 -2.59
N LYS A 223 4.35 13.44 -3.91
CA LYS A 223 5.53 13.66 -4.76
C LYS A 223 5.06 14.12 -6.13
N GLU A 224 5.54 15.28 -6.59
CA GLU A 224 5.15 15.86 -7.89
C GLU A 224 3.61 16.01 -8.03
N SER A 225 2.98 15.28 -8.96
CA SER A 225 1.52 15.22 -9.13
C SER A 225 0.83 14.19 -8.23
N GLU A 226 1.58 13.24 -7.69
CA GLU A 226 1.02 12.08 -6.98
C GLU A 226 0.75 12.40 -5.51
N MET A 227 -0.37 11.87 -5.01
CA MET A 227 -0.84 12.09 -3.65
C MET A 227 -1.57 10.86 -3.11
N TRP A 228 -1.15 10.41 -1.93
CA TRP A 228 -1.80 9.35 -1.17
C TRP A 228 -2.23 9.90 0.19
N LYS A 229 -3.36 9.41 0.68
CA LYS A 229 -3.90 9.72 2.01
C LYS A 229 -4.20 8.44 2.76
N HIS A 230 -3.93 8.46 4.05
CA HIS A 230 -4.26 7.37 4.96
C HIS A 230 -4.63 7.91 6.32
N VAL A 231 -5.57 7.26 7.01
CA VAL A 231 -6.04 7.68 8.33
C VAL A 231 -5.62 6.60 9.31
N ILE A 232 -4.91 7.01 10.36
CA ILE A 232 -4.47 6.12 11.44
C ILE A 232 -5.15 6.51 12.74
N SER A 233 -5.70 5.51 13.43
CA SER A 233 -6.29 5.68 14.77
C SER A 233 -5.20 5.74 15.82
N LEU A 234 -5.43 6.52 16.87
CA LEU A 234 -4.50 6.63 17.99
C LEU A 234 -4.82 5.58 19.06
N LYS A 235 -3.79 5.23 19.84
CA LYS A 235 -3.92 4.39 21.03
C LYS A 235 -3.08 4.97 22.16
N ASP A 236 -3.72 5.24 23.30
CA ASP A 236 -3.17 5.97 24.43
C ASP A 236 -2.54 7.32 24.01
N GLY A 237 -3.12 7.99 23.01
CA GLY A 237 -2.60 9.22 22.38
C GLY A 237 -1.38 9.00 21.46
N LYS A 238 -0.96 7.75 21.21
CA LYS A 238 0.24 7.41 20.43
C LYS A 238 -0.09 6.79 19.08
N PHE A 239 0.85 6.87 18.15
CA PHE A 239 0.74 6.25 16.83
C PHE A 239 2.09 5.70 16.33
N SER A 240 2.01 4.66 15.51
CA SER A 240 3.14 4.07 14.78
C SER A 240 2.63 3.54 13.45
N TYR A 241 3.23 3.94 12.34
CA TYR A 241 2.83 3.49 11.01
C TYR A 241 4.02 3.43 10.04
N ASP A 242 4.09 2.36 9.25
CA ASP A 242 5.11 2.18 8.21
C ASP A 242 4.63 2.81 6.90
N VAL A 243 5.06 4.05 6.64
CA VAL A 243 4.67 4.84 5.45
C VAL A 243 5.41 4.34 4.21
N PRO A 244 4.73 3.74 3.22
CA PRO A 244 5.39 3.31 1.99
C PRO A 244 5.68 4.53 1.11
N LEU A 245 6.90 4.64 0.61
CA LEU A 245 7.38 5.71 -0.27
C LEU A 245 7.05 5.35 -1.72
N PHE A 246 5.75 5.32 -2.03
CA PHE A 246 5.16 4.79 -3.27
C PHE A 246 5.83 5.27 -4.56
N TYR A 247 6.34 6.50 -4.60
CA TYR A 247 6.62 7.20 -5.85
C TYR A 247 8.10 7.12 -6.29
N GLY A 248 8.81 6.05 -5.90
CA GLY A 248 10.19 5.79 -6.32
C GLY A 248 11.20 6.81 -5.80
N LYS A 249 12.33 6.99 -6.49
CA LYS A 249 13.48 7.74 -5.97
C LYS A 249 13.18 9.23 -5.78
N GLY A 250 13.71 9.82 -4.71
CA GLY A 250 13.74 11.26 -4.45
C GLY A 250 12.78 11.74 -3.38
N LEU A 251 12.63 13.07 -3.31
CA LEU A 251 12.01 13.77 -2.18
C LEU A 251 10.48 13.60 -2.15
N HIS A 252 9.98 12.94 -1.13
CA HIS A 252 8.56 12.89 -0.77
C HIS A 252 8.25 13.94 0.30
N LYS A 253 7.09 14.58 0.20
CA LYS A 253 6.54 15.44 1.25
C LYS A 253 5.43 14.69 1.99
N LEU A 254 5.73 14.23 3.21
CA LEU A 254 4.75 13.66 4.14
C LEU A 254 4.20 14.77 5.03
N GLU A 255 2.92 15.06 4.90
CA GLU A 255 2.18 15.92 5.82
C GLU A 255 1.49 15.03 6.87
N VAL A 256 1.65 15.37 8.14
CA VAL A 256 0.90 14.76 9.25
C VAL A 256 -0.17 15.76 9.66
N LEU A 257 -1.45 15.36 9.62
CA LEU A 257 -2.59 16.23 9.87
C LEU A 257 -3.43 15.74 11.05
N VAL A 258 -3.87 16.67 11.90
CA VAL A 258 -4.75 16.43 13.05
C VAL A 258 -6.19 16.85 12.74
N PRO A 259 -7.21 16.36 13.47
CA PRO A 259 -8.60 16.75 13.26
C PRO A 259 -8.82 18.26 13.43
N ASP A 260 -9.69 18.82 12.61
CA ASP A 260 -10.12 20.22 12.72
C ASP A 260 -11.20 20.36 13.81
N LYS A 261 -10.94 21.19 14.83
CA LYS A 261 -11.83 21.39 15.99
C LYS A 261 -13.16 22.07 15.65
N GLU A 262 -13.24 22.80 14.52
CA GLU A 262 -14.43 23.53 14.10
C GLU A 262 -15.25 22.78 13.05
N ARG A 263 -14.65 21.79 12.37
CA ARG A 263 -15.21 21.16 11.16
C ARG A 263 -15.08 19.64 11.18
N GLU A 264 -16.18 18.95 11.44
CA GLU A 264 -16.25 17.48 11.37
C GLU A 264 -15.71 16.93 10.04
N ASN A 265 -14.87 15.90 10.13
CA ASN A 265 -14.20 15.22 9.00
C ASN A 265 -13.18 16.08 8.21
N TYR A 266 -12.82 17.27 8.69
CA TYR A 266 -11.68 18.03 8.18
C TYR A 266 -10.43 17.79 9.02
N TYR A 267 -9.27 17.98 8.40
CA TYR A 267 -7.97 17.81 9.01
C TYR A 267 -7.09 19.02 8.67
N GLN A 268 -6.21 19.40 9.60
CA GLN A 268 -5.27 20.52 9.50
C GLN A 268 -3.84 20.00 9.62
N THR A 269 -2.92 20.50 8.79
CA THR A 269 -1.51 20.09 8.85
C THR A 269 -0.90 20.47 10.19
N ALA A 270 -0.47 19.47 10.96
CA ALA A 270 0.27 19.63 12.21
C ALA A 270 1.76 19.82 11.96
N THR A 271 2.34 19.03 11.05
CA THR A 271 3.76 19.11 10.66
C THR A 271 4.00 18.55 9.25
N THR A 272 5.21 18.76 8.72
CA THR A 272 5.66 18.28 7.41
C THR A 272 7.05 17.69 7.53
N ILE A 273 7.22 16.49 6.99
CA ILE A 273 8.49 15.76 6.90
C ILE A 273 8.85 15.63 5.41
N LEU A 274 10.11 15.88 5.09
CA LEU A 274 10.70 15.68 3.76
C LEU A 274 11.53 14.39 3.81
N ILE A 275 11.17 13.41 2.99
CA ILE A 275 11.78 12.07 3.00
C ILE A 275 12.40 11.81 1.63
N ASP A 276 13.73 11.86 1.56
CA ASP A 276 14.51 11.57 0.36
C ASP A 276 14.64 10.04 0.20
N ASN A 277 13.82 9.44 -0.67
CA ASN A 277 13.83 8.00 -0.91
C ASN A 277 15.00 7.61 -1.81
N GLU A 278 15.92 6.79 -1.32
CA GLU A 278 17.09 6.37 -2.10
C GLU A 278 16.76 5.25 -3.13
N SER A 279 15.64 4.53 -2.96
CA SER A 279 15.21 3.44 -3.84
C SER A 279 14.45 3.93 -5.08
N ASP A 280 14.79 3.37 -6.23
CA ASP A 280 14.10 3.55 -7.51
C ASP A 280 12.78 2.74 -7.62
N ARG A 281 12.43 1.95 -6.59
CA ARG A 281 11.21 1.12 -6.57
C ARG A 281 9.94 1.96 -6.43
N THR A 282 9.08 1.90 -7.45
CA THR A 282 7.70 2.37 -7.38
C THR A 282 6.78 1.30 -6.79
N MET A 283 5.76 1.71 -6.05
CA MET A 283 4.72 0.88 -5.46
C MET A 283 3.38 1.61 -5.60
N SER A 284 2.26 0.90 -5.59
CA SER A 284 0.91 1.47 -5.62
C SER A 284 0.21 1.24 -4.26
N PRO A 285 -0.68 2.14 -3.79
CA PRO A 285 -1.45 1.87 -2.58
C PRO A 285 -2.45 0.72 -2.80
N ILE A 286 -2.82 0.03 -1.72
CA ILE A 286 -3.97 -0.88 -1.73
C ILE A 286 -5.22 -0.08 -1.35
N GLU A 287 -6.24 -0.13 -2.20
CA GLU A 287 -7.56 0.43 -1.92
C GLU A 287 -8.37 -0.58 -1.10
N PHE A 288 -8.65 -0.27 0.16
CA PHE A 288 -9.54 -1.08 1.01
C PHE A 288 -10.96 -0.51 1.00
N SER A 289 -11.96 -1.39 0.89
CA SER A 289 -13.37 -1.02 1.02
C SER A 289 -13.87 -1.23 2.45
N LYS A 290 -15.05 -0.71 2.80
CA LYS A 290 -15.67 -0.97 4.12
C LYS A 290 -15.86 -2.45 4.43
N THR A 291 -16.03 -3.28 3.40
CA THR A 291 -16.12 -4.74 3.51
C THR A 291 -14.89 -5.34 4.22
N TYR A 292 -13.72 -4.72 4.10
CA TYR A 292 -12.50 -5.15 4.79
C TYR A 292 -12.67 -5.18 6.31
N GLU A 293 -13.17 -4.07 6.89
CA GLU A 293 -13.43 -3.94 8.32
C GLU A 293 -14.67 -4.74 8.74
N GLU A 294 -15.78 -4.62 7.99
CA GLU A 294 -17.06 -5.29 8.30
C GLU A 294 -16.94 -6.82 8.35
N ARG A 295 -16.03 -7.40 7.55
CA ARG A 295 -15.82 -8.85 7.43
C ARG A 295 -14.58 -9.33 8.20
N GLY A 296 -13.94 -8.45 8.97
CA GLY A 296 -12.78 -8.78 9.79
C GLY A 296 -11.59 -9.32 8.99
N VAL A 297 -11.39 -8.85 7.75
CA VAL A 297 -10.29 -9.31 6.91
C VAL A 297 -9.01 -8.59 7.34
N ALA A 298 -7.90 -9.33 7.44
CA ALA A 298 -6.57 -8.80 7.63
C ALA A 298 -5.65 -9.29 6.51
N LEU A 299 -5.34 -8.42 5.55
CA LEU A 299 -4.41 -8.73 4.45
C LEU A 299 -2.97 -8.61 4.95
N GLU A 300 -2.21 -9.71 4.91
CA GLU A 300 -0.80 -9.78 5.31
C GLU A 300 0.15 -9.61 4.13
N TYR A 301 -0.25 -10.07 2.94
CA TYR A 301 0.47 -9.88 1.67
C TYR A 301 -0.51 -9.82 0.48
N PRO A 302 -0.34 -8.91 -0.48
CA PRO A 302 0.70 -7.87 -0.52
C PRO A 302 0.46 -6.75 0.50
N GLN A 303 1.53 -6.00 0.81
CA GLN A 303 1.45 -4.79 1.65
C GLN A 303 1.19 -3.53 0.82
N TYR A 304 1.49 -3.57 -0.47
CA TYR A 304 1.31 -2.52 -1.47
C TYR A 304 1.23 -3.16 -2.86
N GLY A 305 0.56 -2.50 -3.81
CA GLY A 305 0.57 -2.88 -5.22
C GLY A 305 1.86 -2.49 -5.95
N GLY A 306 1.92 -2.77 -7.25
CA GLY A 306 3.07 -2.50 -8.11
C GLY A 306 4.19 -3.54 -8.01
N GLU A 307 3.98 -4.65 -7.29
CA GLU A 307 4.93 -5.76 -7.22
C GLU A 307 5.05 -6.48 -8.58
N LYS A 308 6.23 -7.06 -8.83
CA LYS A 308 6.54 -7.77 -10.08
C LYS A 308 6.44 -9.28 -9.91
N SER A 309 5.85 -9.93 -10.91
CA SER A 309 5.63 -11.39 -10.93
C SER A 309 5.99 -12.00 -12.28
N ASP A 310 6.34 -13.29 -12.30
CA ASP A 310 6.50 -14.11 -13.52
C ASP A 310 5.22 -14.93 -13.79
N GLY A 311 4.07 -14.25 -13.90
CA GLY A 311 2.79 -14.88 -14.25
C GLY A 311 2.02 -15.55 -13.10
N VAL A 312 2.59 -15.62 -11.89
CA VAL A 312 1.97 -16.18 -10.68
C VAL A 312 2.15 -15.23 -9.50
N PHE A 313 1.06 -14.86 -8.84
CA PHE A 313 1.10 -13.94 -7.69
C PHE A 313 0.43 -14.57 -6.46
N SER A 314 0.92 -14.23 -5.28
CA SER A 314 0.47 -14.80 -4.01
C SER A 314 -0.36 -13.78 -3.23
N VAL A 315 -1.32 -14.26 -2.44
CA VAL A 315 -2.01 -13.45 -1.42
C VAL A 315 -2.08 -14.21 -0.11
N LYS A 316 -1.92 -13.46 0.98
CA LYS A 316 -1.94 -14.00 2.33
C LYS A 316 -2.74 -13.10 3.24
N GLY A 317 -3.53 -13.70 4.12
CA GLY A 317 -4.25 -12.96 5.15
C GLY A 317 -5.08 -13.86 6.05
N LYS A 318 -5.87 -13.21 6.90
CA LYS A 318 -6.71 -13.85 7.91
C LYS A 318 -8.12 -13.27 7.90
N ILE A 319 -9.04 -14.04 8.45
CA ILE A 319 -10.41 -13.65 8.78
C ILE A 319 -10.53 -13.65 10.30
N ASP A 320 -11.14 -12.63 10.91
CA ASP A 320 -11.49 -12.67 12.32
C ASP A 320 -12.68 -13.62 12.53
N PRO A 321 -12.54 -14.74 13.26
CA PRO A 321 -13.64 -15.65 13.55
C PRO A 321 -14.75 -15.05 14.43
N GLN A 322 -14.59 -13.81 14.92
CA GLN A 322 -15.61 -13.07 15.68
C GLN A 322 -16.30 -11.96 14.87
N ALA A 323 -15.85 -11.67 13.65
CA ALA A 323 -16.48 -10.69 12.77
C ALA A 323 -17.80 -11.19 12.15
N GLU A 324 -18.62 -10.27 11.62
CA GLU A 324 -19.87 -10.61 10.92
C GLU A 324 -19.51 -11.48 9.69
N PHE A 325 -20.01 -12.72 9.68
CA PHE A 325 -19.72 -13.76 8.68
C PHE A 325 -18.28 -14.29 8.61
N GLY A 326 -17.46 -14.04 9.64
CA GLY A 326 -16.12 -14.64 9.75
C GLY A 326 -16.14 -16.19 9.74
N PRO A 327 -16.98 -16.85 10.57
CA PRO A 327 -17.18 -18.30 10.57
C PRO A 327 -17.60 -18.91 9.23
N GLU A 328 -18.33 -18.15 8.41
CA GLU A 328 -18.91 -18.57 7.14
C GLU A 328 -18.05 -18.20 5.91
N THR A 329 -16.95 -17.44 6.09
CA THR A 329 -16.05 -17.05 4.99
C THR A 329 -15.03 -18.17 4.75
N ASP A 330 -15.36 -19.05 3.81
CA ASP A 330 -14.57 -20.24 3.46
C ASP A 330 -13.66 -20.05 2.22
N HIS A 331 -13.84 -18.99 1.43
CA HIS A 331 -13.05 -18.69 0.24
C HIS A 331 -12.82 -17.18 0.02
N ILE A 332 -11.70 -16.86 -0.64
CA ILE A 332 -11.40 -15.55 -1.23
C ILE A 332 -11.50 -15.66 -2.75
N TYR A 333 -12.32 -14.80 -3.35
CA TYR A 333 -12.43 -14.64 -4.80
C TYR A 333 -11.41 -13.61 -5.28
N ILE A 334 -10.75 -13.88 -6.40
CA ILE A 334 -9.72 -13.03 -6.98
C ILE A 334 -10.08 -12.72 -8.42
N THR A 335 -10.54 -11.50 -8.66
CA THR A 335 -10.72 -10.99 -10.01
C THR A 335 -9.39 -10.38 -10.47
N THR A 336 -8.84 -10.91 -11.56
CA THR A 336 -7.69 -10.31 -12.24
C THR A 336 -8.15 -9.71 -13.56
N LYS A 337 -7.77 -8.46 -13.84
CA LYS A 337 -8.18 -7.72 -15.02
C LYS A 337 -6.99 -7.09 -15.73
N LYS A 338 -6.94 -7.21 -17.06
CA LYS A 338 -5.92 -6.60 -17.91
C LYS A 338 -6.57 -6.03 -19.18
N GLY A 339 -6.86 -4.74 -19.17
CA GLY A 339 -7.65 -4.10 -20.23
C GLY A 339 -9.08 -4.65 -20.24
N GLU A 340 -9.49 -5.25 -21.36
CA GLU A 340 -10.80 -5.90 -21.51
C GLU A 340 -10.79 -7.38 -21.05
N ASP A 341 -9.62 -7.99 -20.84
CA ASP A 341 -9.50 -9.38 -20.39
C ASP A 341 -9.72 -9.47 -18.86
N GLU A 342 -10.50 -10.44 -18.41
CA GLU A 342 -10.82 -10.67 -16.99
C GLU A 342 -10.86 -12.18 -16.68
N ALA A 343 -10.37 -12.59 -15.50
CA ALA A 343 -10.43 -13.96 -15.00
C ALA A 343 -10.74 -14.01 -13.50
N LEU A 344 -11.39 -15.09 -13.07
CA LEU A 344 -11.76 -15.33 -11.68
C LEU A 344 -11.06 -16.57 -11.11
N ASP A 345 -10.14 -16.35 -10.18
CA ASP A 345 -9.53 -17.40 -9.36
C ASP A 345 -10.15 -17.44 -7.95
N VAL A 346 -10.02 -18.58 -7.25
CA VAL A 346 -10.61 -18.80 -5.91
C VAL A 346 -9.59 -19.48 -5.01
N ILE A 347 -9.31 -18.90 -3.85
CA ILE A 347 -8.39 -19.42 -2.83
C ILE A 347 -9.19 -19.87 -1.60
N PRO A 348 -8.93 -21.07 -1.05
CA PRO A 348 -9.61 -21.53 0.17
C PRO A 348 -9.09 -20.84 1.43
N VAL A 349 -10.01 -20.50 2.33
CA VAL A 349 -9.74 -20.11 3.71
C VAL A 349 -9.77 -21.38 4.57
N LYS A 350 -8.67 -21.67 5.27
CA LYS A 350 -8.53 -22.82 6.17
C LYS A 350 -8.04 -22.33 7.52
N ASP A 351 -8.69 -22.77 8.60
CA ASP A 351 -8.42 -22.29 9.96
C ASP A 351 -8.32 -20.75 10.03
N PHE A 352 -9.29 -20.08 9.40
CA PHE A 352 -9.40 -18.61 9.29
C PHE A 352 -8.21 -17.91 8.60
N THR A 353 -7.42 -18.63 7.81
CA THR A 353 -6.25 -18.13 7.09
C THR A 353 -6.35 -18.45 5.60
N PHE A 354 -5.97 -17.52 4.74
CA PHE A 354 -5.70 -17.76 3.32
C PHE A 354 -4.22 -17.47 3.03
N ASP A 355 -3.56 -18.35 2.27
CA ASP A 355 -2.14 -18.28 1.93
C ASP A 355 -1.90 -19.16 0.70
N ASP A 356 -2.14 -18.61 -0.49
CA ASP A 356 -2.09 -19.35 -1.75
C ASP A 356 -1.83 -18.40 -2.93
N SER A 357 -1.79 -18.92 -4.15
CA SER A 357 -1.44 -18.17 -5.37
C SER A 357 -2.47 -18.29 -6.49
N PHE A 358 -2.44 -17.32 -7.41
CA PHE A 358 -3.32 -17.21 -8.57
C PHE A 358 -2.53 -16.77 -9.82
N TYR A 359 -3.15 -16.88 -11.00
CA TYR A 359 -2.46 -16.72 -12.27
C TYR A 359 -2.71 -15.37 -12.95
N LEU A 360 -1.64 -14.64 -13.24
CA LEU A 360 -1.64 -13.45 -14.11
C LEU A 360 -1.59 -13.90 -15.58
N ARG A 361 -2.67 -14.56 -16.02
CA ARG A 361 -2.69 -15.47 -17.18
C ARG A 361 -2.62 -14.80 -18.56
N PHE A 362 -2.92 -13.52 -18.67
CA PHE A 362 -3.02 -12.74 -19.92
C PHE A 362 -1.67 -12.16 -20.41
N GLY A 363 -0.55 -12.69 -19.94
CA GLY A 363 0.81 -12.30 -20.35
C GLY A 363 1.33 -10.97 -19.75
N PRO A 364 2.43 -10.40 -20.28
CA PRO A 364 3.16 -9.31 -19.62
C PRO A 364 2.41 -7.97 -19.59
N GLY A 365 2.58 -7.20 -18.52
CA GLY A 365 1.97 -5.88 -18.29
C GLY A 365 1.23 -5.80 -16.95
N THR A 366 0.62 -4.65 -16.68
CA THR A 366 -0.07 -4.33 -15.43
C THR A 366 -1.44 -4.99 -15.34
N TYR A 367 -1.74 -5.58 -14.18
CA TYR A 367 -3.02 -6.17 -13.82
C TYR A 367 -3.65 -5.38 -12.69
N GLU A 368 -4.95 -5.13 -12.80
CA GLU A 368 -5.79 -4.77 -11.66
C GLU A 368 -6.24 -6.07 -10.97
N VAL A 369 -5.98 -6.19 -9.67
CA VAL A 369 -6.37 -7.34 -8.84
C VAL A 369 -7.36 -6.86 -7.79
N THR A 370 -8.52 -7.53 -7.70
CA THR A 370 -9.53 -7.29 -6.66
C THR A 370 -9.77 -8.57 -5.86
N LEU A 371 -9.54 -8.50 -4.55
CA LEU A 371 -9.86 -9.58 -3.61
C LEU A 371 -11.26 -9.36 -3.03
N SER A 372 -12.07 -10.41 -3.04
CA SER A 372 -13.48 -10.36 -2.63
C SER A 372 -13.87 -11.54 -1.74
N VAL A 373 -14.88 -11.35 -0.90
CA VAL A 373 -15.51 -12.41 -0.08
C VAL A 373 -16.94 -12.71 -0.56
N PRO A 374 -17.47 -13.93 -0.41
CA PRO A 374 -18.83 -14.28 -0.85
C PRO A 374 -19.92 -13.41 -0.18
N GLU A 375 -21.01 -13.15 -0.90
CA GLU A 375 -22.25 -12.66 -0.28
C GLU A 375 -22.94 -13.81 0.47
N ILE A 376 -23.29 -13.58 1.74
CA ILE A 376 -23.87 -14.59 2.65
C ILE A 376 -25.27 -14.14 3.15
N LYS A 377 -25.76 -12.97 2.70
CA LYS A 377 -27.01 -12.35 3.20
C LYS A 377 -28.29 -12.77 2.46
N GLU A 378 -28.20 -13.37 1.27
CA GLU A 378 -29.36 -13.80 0.47
C GLU A 378 -29.40 -15.33 0.30
N GLU A 379 -30.34 -16.00 0.97
CA GLU A 379 -30.73 -17.36 0.60
C GLU A 379 -31.48 -17.33 -0.75
N ASN A 380 -30.99 -18.07 -1.75
CA ASN A 380 -31.51 -18.14 -3.13
C ASN A 380 -31.31 -16.86 -3.96
N SER A 381 -30.04 -16.55 -4.26
CA SER A 381 -29.67 -15.61 -5.32
C SER A 381 -29.27 -16.38 -6.58
N ASP A 382 -29.93 -16.15 -7.73
CA ASP A 382 -29.62 -16.77 -9.04
C ASP A 382 -28.20 -16.44 -9.60
N TYR A 383 -27.35 -15.79 -8.78
CA TYR A 383 -26.03 -15.27 -9.15
C TYR A 383 -25.05 -15.40 -7.97
N PHE A 384 -23.86 -15.93 -8.26
CA PHE A 384 -22.72 -15.79 -7.34
C PHE A 384 -22.37 -14.31 -7.20
N ARG A 385 -22.60 -13.75 -6.01
CA ARG A 385 -22.22 -12.39 -5.65
C ARG A 385 -21.08 -12.43 -4.64
N PHE A 386 -20.18 -11.47 -4.76
CA PHE A 386 -19.04 -11.30 -3.87
C PHE A 386 -18.72 -9.81 -3.73
N TYR A 387 -18.16 -9.44 -2.58
CA TYR A 387 -17.86 -8.06 -2.23
C TYR A 387 -16.35 -7.84 -2.16
N GLY A 388 -15.85 -6.96 -3.04
CA GLY A 388 -14.45 -6.55 -3.05
C GLY A 388 -14.07 -5.82 -1.76
N PHE A 389 -13.01 -6.31 -1.09
CA PHE A 389 -12.48 -5.73 0.14
C PHE A 389 -11.12 -5.06 -0.05
N ALA A 390 -10.31 -5.52 -1.02
CA ALA A 390 -9.00 -4.96 -1.33
C ALA A 390 -8.78 -4.93 -2.84
N LYS A 391 -8.21 -3.85 -3.36
CA LYS A 391 -7.85 -3.66 -4.77
C LYS A 391 -6.44 -3.09 -4.89
N PHE A 392 -5.63 -3.67 -5.78
CA PHE A 392 -4.25 -3.27 -6.00
C PHE A 392 -3.76 -3.65 -7.41
N GLU A 393 -2.60 -3.12 -7.80
CA GLU A 393 -1.96 -3.45 -9.08
C GLU A 393 -0.86 -4.50 -8.93
N VAL A 394 -0.62 -5.31 -9.96
CA VAL A 394 0.53 -6.23 -10.06
C VAL A 394 1.10 -6.16 -11.48
N GLU A 395 2.43 -6.07 -11.61
CA GLU A 395 3.11 -6.03 -12.91
C GLU A 395 3.60 -7.44 -13.29
N SER A 396 2.96 -8.06 -14.28
CA SER A 396 3.38 -9.38 -14.78
C SER A 396 4.47 -9.27 -15.83
N THR A 397 5.44 -10.17 -15.76
CA THR A 397 6.47 -10.41 -16.78
C THR A 397 6.30 -11.77 -17.47
N GLY A 398 5.40 -12.61 -16.97
CA GLY A 398 5.15 -13.96 -17.50
C GLY A 398 4.42 -13.97 -18.83
N GLU A 399 4.59 -15.04 -19.61
CA GLU A 399 3.97 -15.26 -20.93
C GLU A 399 2.44 -15.39 -20.85
N ASP A 400 1.73 -15.07 -21.95
CA ASP A 400 0.29 -15.32 -22.06
C ASP A 400 0.01 -16.82 -22.16
N LYS A 401 -0.72 -17.35 -21.18
CA LYS A 401 -1.05 -18.77 -21.02
C LYS A 401 -2.53 -18.96 -20.68
N ARG A 402 -3.39 -17.98 -21.00
CA ARG A 402 -4.83 -17.94 -20.67
C ARG A 402 -5.59 -19.21 -21.06
N ASP A 403 -5.20 -19.81 -22.18
CA ASP A 403 -5.84 -20.99 -22.77
C ASP A 403 -5.19 -22.32 -22.36
N LEU A 404 -4.12 -22.30 -21.56
CA LEU A 404 -3.36 -23.48 -21.12
C LEU A 404 -3.42 -23.72 -19.61
N LEU A 405 -3.50 -22.66 -18.80
CA LEU A 405 -3.50 -22.75 -17.34
C LEU A 405 -4.79 -23.40 -16.80
N PRO A 406 -4.73 -24.05 -15.63
CA PRO A 406 -5.95 -24.42 -14.91
C PRO A 406 -6.74 -23.16 -14.55
N SER A 407 -8.04 -23.32 -14.36
CA SER A 407 -8.94 -22.21 -14.02
C SER A 407 -10.13 -22.67 -13.19
N ARG A 408 -11.02 -21.75 -12.77
CA ARG A 408 -12.22 -22.13 -12.03
C ARG A 408 -13.02 -23.19 -12.80
N GLY A 409 -13.32 -24.29 -12.14
CA GLY A 409 -13.97 -25.47 -12.74
C GLY A 409 -13.08 -26.34 -13.65
N VAL A 410 -11.90 -25.87 -14.07
CA VAL A 410 -11.04 -26.52 -15.07
C VAL A 410 -9.68 -26.88 -14.43
N GLN A 411 -9.65 -27.92 -13.59
CA GLN A 411 -8.42 -28.37 -12.91
C GLN A 411 -7.53 -29.22 -13.85
N SER A 412 -6.97 -28.61 -14.89
CA SER A 412 -6.13 -29.30 -15.89
C SER A 412 -4.80 -29.83 -15.35
N ASP A 413 -4.38 -29.38 -14.17
CA ASP A 413 -3.20 -29.80 -13.42
C ASP A 413 -3.49 -30.92 -12.40
N ALA A 414 -4.76 -31.27 -12.16
CA ALA A 414 -5.13 -32.32 -11.23
C ALA A 414 -4.65 -33.71 -11.72
N PRO A 415 -4.02 -34.54 -10.87
CA PRO A 415 -3.46 -35.83 -11.28
C PRO A 415 -4.44 -36.71 -12.07
N GLN A 416 -5.67 -36.86 -11.61
CA GLN A 416 -6.71 -37.67 -12.27
C GLN A 416 -7.07 -37.17 -13.67
N ILE A 417 -7.00 -35.86 -13.91
CA ILE A 417 -7.23 -35.27 -15.24
C ILE A 417 -5.99 -35.52 -16.12
N THR A 418 -4.78 -35.33 -15.59
CA THR A 418 -3.54 -35.55 -16.36
C THR A 418 -3.32 -37.01 -16.76
N GLU A 419 -3.61 -37.97 -15.86
CA GLU A 419 -3.53 -39.41 -16.13
C GLU A 419 -4.52 -39.83 -17.23
N LEU A 420 -5.78 -39.39 -17.14
CA LEU A 420 -6.79 -39.67 -18.15
C LEU A 420 -6.50 -38.99 -19.49
N ALA A 421 -6.03 -37.74 -19.49
CA ALA A 421 -5.61 -37.04 -20.70
C ALA A 421 -4.45 -37.77 -21.41
N GLN A 422 -3.50 -38.31 -20.64
CA GLN A 422 -2.42 -39.13 -21.17
C GLN A 422 -2.94 -40.46 -21.75
N GLU A 423 -3.86 -41.16 -21.07
CA GLU A 423 -4.48 -42.40 -21.59
C GLU A 423 -5.23 -42.16 -22.89
N LEU A 424 -6.09 -41.13 -22.94
CA LEU A 424 -6.91 -40.80 -24.11
C LEU A 424 -6.10 -40.34 -25.33
N THR A 425 -4.88 -39.82 -25.12
CA THR A 425 -4.01 -39.32 -26.19
C THR A 425 -2.79 -40.20 -26.47
N GLU A 426 -2.68 -41.37 -25.82
CA GLU A 426 -1.53 -42.26 -25.98
C GLU A 426 -1.39 -42.74 -27.43
N GLY A 427 -0.19 -42.53 -28.00
CA GLY A 427 0.11 -42.88 -29.39
C GLY A 427 -0.51 -41.97 -30.45
N ILE A 428 -1.32 -40.97 -30.07
CA ILE A 428 -1.95 -40.03 -31.01
C ILE A 428 -1.02 -38.82 -31.25
N SER A 429 -0.56 -38.65 -32.49
CA SER A 429 0.37 -37.56 -32.86
C SER A 429 -0.28 -36.29 -33.40
N SER A 430 -1.51 -36.36 -33.90
CA SER A 430 -2.23 -35.20 -34.46
C SER A 430 -3.04 -34.49 -33.37
N GLU A 431 -2.90 -33.17 -33.27
CA GLU A 431 -3.72 -32.32 -32.40
C GLU A 431 -5.22 -32.53 -32.64
N ARG A 432 -5.65 -32.62 -33.91
CA ARG A 432 -7.05 -32.88 -34.26
C ARG A 432 -7.55 -34.21 -33.69
N GLU A 433 -6.76 -35.28 -33.83
CA GLU A 433 -7.16 -36.60 -33.35
C GLU A 433 -7.12 -36.69 -31.82
N LYS A 434 -6.23 -35.95 -31.14
CA LYS A 434 -6.26 -35.80 -29.67
C LYS A 434 -7.54 -35.10 -29.21
N ALA A 435 -7.86 -33.96 -29.83
CA ALA A 435 -9.09 -33.23 -29.55
C ALA A 435 -10.33 -34.10 -29.81
N LYS A 436 -10.32 -34.91 -30.88
CA LYS A 436 -11.39 -35.86 -31.17
C LYS A 436 -11.49 -36.96 -30.11
N ALA A 437 -10.39 -37.55 -29.67
CA ALA A 437 -10.40 -38.59 -28.65
C ALA A 437 -11.00 -38.09 -27.32
N ILE A 438 -10.66 -36.86 -26.93
CA ILE A 438 -11.20 -36.21 -25.72
C ILE A 438 -12.68 -35.85 -25.90
N TYR A 439 -13.07 -35.27 -27.03
CA TYR A 439 -14.48 -35.04 -27.37
C TYR A 439 -15.30 -36.33 -27.32
N ASP A 440 -14.82 -37.38 -27.98
CA ASP A 440 -15.45 -38.69 -28.03
C ASP A 440 -15.62 -39.28 -26.64
N TYR A 441 -14.62 -39.13 -25.76
CA TYR A 441 -14.71 -39.58 -24.37
C TYR A 441 -15.81 -38.84 -23.61
N VAL A 442 -15.75 -37.50 -23.56
CA VAL A 442 -16.69 -36.69 -22.76
C VAL A 442 -18.13 -36.88 -23.24
N ALA A 443 -18.36 -36.80 -24.56
CA ALA A 443 -19.68 -36.95 -25.16
C ALA A 443 -20.26 -38.37 -25.03
N LYS A 444 -19.43 -39.42 -24.87
CA LYS A 444 -19.92 -40.81 -24.68
C LYS A 444 -20.05 -41.24 -23.22
N THR A 445 -19.40 -40.53 -22.29
CA THR A 445 -19.33 -40.94 -20.88
C THR A 445 -20.17 -40.09 -19.94
N VAL A 446 -20.28 -38.78 -20.19
CA VAL A 446 -21.08 -37.88 -19.35
C VAL A 446 -22.55 -37.94 -19.78
N SER A 447 -23.47 -38.02 -18.81
CA SER A 447 -24.92 -37.97 -19.02
C SER A 447 -25.50 -36.63 -18.59
N TYR A 448 -26.44 -36.08 -19.37
CA TYR A 448 -26.99 -34.77 -19.08
C TYR A 448 -27.88 -34.78 -17.83
N ASP A 449 -27.56 -33.91 -16.87
CA ASP A 449 -28.32 -33.79 -15.63
C ASP A 449 -29.50 -32.82 -15.79
N VAL A 450 -30.65 -33.40 -16.13
CA VAL A 450 -31.91 -32.66 -16.30
C VAL A 450 -32.39 -32.08 -14.96
N ASN A 451 -32.15 -32.77 -13.84
CA ASN A 451 -32.58 -32.29 -12.53
C ASN A 451 -31.80 -31.03 -12.15
N LYS A 452 -30.46 -31.07 -12.27
CA LYS A 452 -29.59 -29.92 -11.99
C LYS A 452 -30.01 -28.68 -12.77
N LEU A 453 -30.36 -28.85 -14.05
CA LEU A 453 -30.89 -27.78 -14.90
C LEU A 453 -32.27 -27.25 -14.43
N GLU A 454 -33.18 -28.14 -14.03
CA GLU A 454 -34.54 -27.77 -13.61
C GLU A 454 -34.61 -27.13 -12.21
N THR A 455 -33.71 -27.51 -11.31
CA THR A 455 -33.68 -27.02 -9.92
C THR A 455 -32.66 -25.91 -9.67
N ASP A 456 -31.91 -25.49 -10.69
CA ASP A 456 -30.82 -24.50 -10.60
C ASP A 456 -29.75 -24.88 -9.54
N ASP A 457 -29.45 -26.18 -9.41
CA ASP A 457 -28.56 -26.74 -8.38
C ASP A 457 -27.07 -26.56 -8.76
N PHE A 458 -26.65 -25.30 -8.88
CA PHE A 458 -25.29 -24.89 -9.22
C PHE A 458 -24.48 -24.58 -7.98
N SER A 459 -23.27 -25.14 -7.89
CA SER A 459 -22.38 -24.93 -6.74
C SER A 459 -21.08 -24.26 -7.15
N TRP A 460 -20.43 -23.56 -6.20
CA TRP A 460 -19.23 -22.77 -6.50
C TRP A 460 -18.06 -23.67 -6.96
N ASP A 461 -18.04 -24.92 -6.48
CA ASP A 461 -17.05 -25.98 -6.71
C ASP A 461 -17.44 -26.99 -7.80
N ASP A 462 -18.47 -26.67 -8.62
CA ASP A 462 -18.73 -27.36 -9.89
C ASP A 462 -17.49 -27.35 -10.77
N SER A 463 -17.05 -28.54 -11.20
CA SER A 463 -15.70 -28.69 -11.74
C SER A 463 -15.46 -30.00 -12.50
N ALA A 464 -14.43 -30.00 -13.35
CA ALA A 464 -13.98 -31.13 -14.15
C ALA A 464 -13.76 -32.40 -13.32
N LEU A 465 -13.19 -32.28 -12.11
CA LEU A 465 -13.03 -33.42 -11.20
C LEU A 465 -14.38 -33.99 -10.72
N LYS A 466 -15.38 -33.14 -10.42
CA LYS A 466 -16.73 -33.62 -10.10
C LYS A 466 -17.37 -34.33 -11.30
N THR A 467 -17.32 -33.73 -12.49
CA THR A 467 -17.87 -34.33 -13.72
C THR A 467 -17.20 -35.68 -14.05
N LEU A 468 -15.90 -35.82 -13.80
CA LEU A 468 -15.16 -37.06 -14.02
C LEU A 468 -15.62 -38.19 -13.09
N ASP A 469 -15.90 -37.87 -11.83
CA ASP A 469 -16.37 -38.83 -10.82
C ASP A 469 -17.86 -39.19 -11.01
N SER A 470 -18.73 -38.17 -11.07
CA SER A 470 -20.19 -38.35 -11.19
C SER A 470 -20.61 -38.91 -12.55
N LYS A 471 -19.90 -38.50 -13.60
CA LYS A 471 -20.28 -38.70 -15.02
C LYS A 471 -21.65 -38.13 -15.34
N THR A 472 -22.08 -37.09 -14.61
CA THR A 472 -23.29 -36.32 -14.85
C THR A 472 -23.01 -34.82 -14.75
N GLY A 473 -23.78 -34.02 -15.50
CA GLY A 473 -23.73 -32.57 -15.42
C GLY A 473 -24.47 -31.87 -16.56
N VAL A 474 -24.39 -30.54 -16.61
CA VAL A 474 -24.97 -29.70 -17.67
C VAL A 474 -23.87 -29.13 -18.59
N CYS A 475 -24.22 -28.31 -19.59
CA CYS A 475 -23.28 -27.82 -20.61
C CYS A 475 -21.96 -27.22 -20.07
N GLN A 476 -22.01 -26.55 -18.91
CA GLN A 476 -20.84 -26.07 -18.18
C GLN A 476 -19.93 -27.23 -17.75
N ASP A 477 -20.47 -28.24 -17.08
CA ASP A 477 -19.74 -29.39 -16.54
C ASP A 477 -19.07 -30.24 -17.64
N TYR A 478 -19.77 -30.43 -18.78
CA TYR A 478 -19.22 -31.04 -20.00
C TYR A 478 -18.03 -30.24 -20.55
N SER A 479 -18.19 -28.92 -20.64
CA SER A 479 -17.15 -28.03 -21.16
C SER A 479 -15.94 -27.99 -20.24
N TYR A 480 -16.14 -27.93 -18.92
CA TYR A 480 -15.08 -27.99 -17.91
C TYR A 480 -14.24 -29.26 -18.03
N LEU A 481 -14.86 -30.45 -18.08
CA LEU A 481 -14.11 -31.71 -18.23
C LEU A 481 -13.34 -31.78 -19.55
N ALA A 482 -13.97 -31.39 -20.66
CA ALA A 482 -13.32 -31.38 -21.96
C ALA A 482 -12.11 -30.42 -22.02
N ILE A 483 -12.25 -29.17 -21.54
CA ILE A 483 -11.15 -28.20 -21.52
C ILE A 483 -10.03 -28.67 -20.59
N ALA A 484 -10.36 -29.25 -19.42
CA ALA A 484 -9.36 -29.73 -18.48
C ALA A 484 -8.47 -30.82 -19.10
N LEU A 485 -9.07 -31.79 -19.80
CA LEU A 485 -8.36 -32.86 -20.52
C LEU A 485 -7.53 -32.32 -21.71
N LEU A 486 -8.02 -31.31 -22.42
CA LEU A 486 -7.29 -30.66 -23.53
C LEU A 486 -6.07 -29.88 -23.03
N ARG A 487 -6.24 -29.05 -21.99
CA ARG A 487 -5.15 -28.29 -21.37
C ARG A 487 -4.11 -29.22 -20.75
N ALA A 488 -4.54 -30.30 -20.10
CA ALA A 488 -3.66 -31.36 -19.61
C ALA A 488 -2.88 -32.07 -20.75
N SER A 489 -3.45 -32.11 -21.96
CA SER A 489 -2.78 -32.58 -23.19
C SER A 489 -1.87 -31.52 -23.85
N ASN A 490 -1.63 -30.39 -23.18
CA ASN A 490 -0.91 -29.20 -23.66
C ASN A 490 -1.53 -28.62 -24.95
N MET A 491 -2.85 -28.53 -25.00
CA MET A 491 -3.59 -27.88 -26.09
C MET A 491 -4.28 -26.62 -25.57
N GLU A 492 -4.10 -25.48 -26.26
CA GLU A 492 -4.81 -24.24 -25.94
C GLU A 492 -6.33 -24.47 -26.11
N ALA A 493 -7.09 -24.38 -25.03
CA ALA A 493 -8.54 -24.61 -25.01
C ALA A 493 -9.26 -23.62 -24.09
N ARG A 494 -10.48 -23.25 -24.46
CA ARG A 494 -11.25 -22.19 -23.79
C ARG A 494 -12.74 -22.45 -23.71
N PHE A 495 -13.32 -21.91 -22.64
CA PHE A 495 -14.75 -21.99 -22.34
C PHE A 495 -15.48 -20.90 -23.10
N ILE A 496 -16.36 -21.29 -24.03
CA ILE A 496 -17.18 -20.35 -24.79
C ILE A 496 -18.52 -20.21 -24.11
N GLU A 497 -18.82 -18.98 -23.68
CA GLU A 497 -20.16 -18.60 -23.26
C GLU A 497 -21.00 -18.19 -24.47
N GLY A 498 -22.27 -18.57 -24.43
CA GLY A 498 -23.23 -18.19 -25.45
C GLY A 498 -24.65 -18.58 -25.12
N THR A 499 -25.44 -18.65 -26.19
CA THR A 499 -26.83 -19.13 -26.14
C THR A 499 -27.08 -20.14 -27.25
N ALA A 500 -27.95 -21.11 -27.00
CA ALA A 500 -28.32 -22.12 -27.97
C ALA A 500 -29.84 -22.27 -28.16
N PHE A 501 -30.25 -22.55 -29.41
CA PHE A 501 -31.64 -22.66 -29.85
C PHE A 501 -32.04 -24.13 -30.04
N GLY A 502 -32.43 -24.79 -28.95
CA GLY A 502 -33.05 -26.13 -28.97
C GLY A 502 -34.58 -26.14 -29.02
N GLY A 503 -35.23 -24.97 -28.93
CA GLY A 503 -36.69 -24.85 -28.77
C GLY A 503 -37.21 -23.44 -29.06
N PHE A 504 -38.31 -23.04 -28.40
CA PHE A 504 -38.99 -21.76 -28.66
C PHE A 504 -38.22 -20.50 -28.23
N TRP A 505 -37.26 -20.62 -27.31
CA TRP A 505 -36.44 -19.52 -26.80
C TRP A 505 -34.97 -19.96 -26.69
N PRO A 506 -33.99 -19.06 -26.93
CA PRO A 506 -32.59 -19.36 -26.69
C PRO A 506 -32.32 -19.53 -25.19
N GLN A 507 -31.54 -20.55 -24.84
CA GLN A 507 -31.10 -20.84 -23.47
C GLN A 507 -29.61 -20.51 -23.32
N LYS A 508 -29.15 -20.20 -22.10
CA LYS A 508 -27.71 -20.14 -21.78
C LYS A 508 -27.06 -21.47 -22.17
N HIS A 509 -25.92 -21.43 -22.82
CA HIS A 509 -25.20 -22.64 -23.24
C HIS A 509 -23.69 -22.40 -23.23
N ALA A 510 -22.94 -23.47 -22.99
CA ALA A 510 -21.48 -23.48 -22.97
C ALA A 510 -20.94 -24.58 -23.86
N TRP A 511 -19.85 -24.29 -24.56
CA TRP A 511 -19.12 -25.25 -25.38
C TRP A 511 -17.62 -24.91 -25.40
N VAL A 512 -16.84 -25.68 -26.16
CA VAL A 512 -15.38 -25.60 -26.17
C VAL A 512 -14.87 -25.10 -27.52
N GLU A 513 -13.85 -24.24 -27.47
CA GLU A 513 -12.94 -24.03 -28.59
C GLU A 513 -11.55 -24.52 -28.20
N VAL A 514 -10.89 -25.24 -29.11
CA VAL A 514 -9.53 -25.76 -28.94
C VAL A 514 -8.69 -25.40 -30.15
N LYS A 515 -7.44 -25.00 -29.94
CA LYS A 515 -6.51 -24.68 -31.01
C LYS A 515 -5.89 -25.96 -31.56
N VAL A 516 -5.97 -26.14 -32.87
CA VAL A 516 -5.48 -27.28 -33.62
C VAL A 516 -4.78 -26.75 -34.87
N ASP A 517 -3.51 -27.14 -35.06
CA ASP A 517 -2.64 -26.69 -36.16
C ASP A 517 -2.62 -25.14 -36.28
N GLY A 518 -2.66 -24.45 -35.13
CA GLY A 518 -2.68 -22.99 -35.01
C GLY A 518 -4.04 -22.31 -35.22
N SER A 519 -5.11 -23.04 -35.53
CA SER A 519 -6.46 -22.52 -35.77
C SER A 519 -7.45 -22.96 -34.70
N TRP A 520 -8.45 -22.12 -34.38
CA TRP A 520 -9.51 -22.51 -33.43
C TRP A 520 -10.51 -23.49 -34.09
N LEU A 521 -10.65 -24.66 -33.47
CA LEU A 521 -11.64 -25.70 -33.77
C LEU A 521 -12.73 -25.65 -32.70
N THR A 522 -13.99 -25.57 -33.12
CA THR A 522 -15.15 -25.56 -32.21
C THR A 522 -15.62 -27.00 -31.94
N MET A 523 -15.97 -27.31 -30.70
CA MET A 523 -16.66 -28.55 -30.36
C MET A 523 -17.66 -28.40 -29.21
N ASP A 524 -18.81 -29.04 -29.35
CA ASP A 524 -19.84 -29.11 -28.30
C ASP A 524 -20.05 -30.57 -27.86
N PRO A 525 -19.36 -31.03 -26.80
CA PRO A 525 -19.54 -32.38 -26.28
C PRO A 525 -20.93 -32.60 -25.65
N THR A 526 -21.69 -31.55 -25.34
CA THR A 526 -23.03 -31.61 -24.74
C THR A 526 -24.06 -32.04 -25.78
N TRP A 527 -24.18 -31.29 -26.89
CA TRP A 527 -25.05 -31.66 -28.02
C TRP A 527 -24.47 -32.85 -28.80
N GLY A 528 -23.16 -33.08 -28.68
CA GLY A 528 -22.47 -34.29 -29.10
C GLY A 528 -22.91 -35.56 -28.36
N ALA A 529 -23.39 -35.46 -27.12
CA ALA A 529 -23.75 -36.60 -26.28
C ALA A 529 -25.17 -37.13 -26.52
N GLY A 530 -26.12 -36.25 -26.83
CA GLY A 530 -27.52 -36.63 -27.02
C GLY A 530 -28.48 -35.45 -26.94
N TYR A 531 -29.71 -35.72 -26.49
CA TYR A 531 -30.77 -34.71 -26.37
C TYR A 531 -31.73 -35.03 -25.23
N ILE A 532 -32.47 -34.03 -24.75
CA ILE A 532 -33.54 -34.22 -23.76
C ILE A 532 -34.84 -34.58 -24.49
N LYS A 533 -35.57 -35.58 -23.98
CA LYS A 533 -36.91 -35.96 -24.44
C LYS A 533 -37.73 -36.52 -23.29
N ASP A 534 -38.97 -36.06 -23.14
CA ASP A 534 -39.88 -36.47 -22.07
C ASP A 534 -39.20 -36.32 -20.68
N ASP A 535 -38.58 -35.15 -20.47
CA ASP A 535 -37.85 -34.69 -19.28
C ASP A 535 -36.71 -35.63 -18.84
N LYS A 536 -36.10 -36.32 -19.83
CA LYS A 536 -35.00 -37.28 -19.62
C LYS A 536 -33.93 -37.14 -20.69
N PHE A 537 -32.68 -37.31 -20.28
CA PHE A 537 -31.57 -37.42 -21.22
C PHE A 537 -31.66 -38.72 -22.05
N VAL A 538 -31.51 -38.58 -23.36
CA VAL A 538 -31.40 -39.69 -24.31
C VAL A 538 -30.03 -39.59 -24.97
N ALA A 539 -29.13 -40.49 -24.57
CA ALA A 539 -27.80 -40.60 -25.17
C ALA A 539 -27.91 -40.97 -26.66
N ALA A 540 -27.32 -40.15 -27.51
CA ALA A 540 -27.35 -40.26 -28.97
C ALA A 540 -26.09 -39.61 -29.57
N PHE A 541 -24.93 -40.25 -29.35
CA PHE A 541 -23.62 -39.73 -29.74
C PHE A 541 -23.58 -39.28 -31.21
N ASN A 542 -23.10 -38.06 -31.45
CA ASN A 542 -23.13 -37.40 -32.75
C ASN A 542 -21.83 -36.65 -33.02
N GLU A 543 -21.03 -37.13 -33.98
CA GLU A 543 -19.75 -36.51 -34.35
C GLU A 543 -19.90 -35.15 -35.05
N LYS A 544 -21.10 -34.74 -35.47
CA LYS A 544 -21.32 -33.45 -36.14
C LYS A 544 -21.03 -32.23 -35.27
N TYR A 545 -20.96 -32.40 -33.94
CA TYR A 545 -20.61 -31.34 -33.00
C TYR A 545 -19.12 -31.34 -32.64
N PHE A 546 -18.30 -32.16 -33.31
CA PHE A 546 -16.84 -32.02 -33.34
C PHE A 546 -16.42 -31.38 -34.67
N ASP A 547 -15.88 -30.15 -34.62
CA ASP A 547 -15.59 -29.32 -35.79
C ASP A 547 -16.82 -29.15 -36.73
N PRO A 548 -17.95 -28.62 -36.20
CA PRO A 548 -19.16 -28.44 -36.98
C PRO A 548 -18.93 -27.43 -38.12
N ASN A 549 -19.72 -27.54 -39.20
CA ASN A 549 -19.75 -26.49 -40.20
C ASN A 549 -20.24 -25.18 -39.54
N GLN A 550 -19.36 -24.17 -39.46
CA GLN A 550 -19.62 -22.93 -38.73
C GLN A 550 -20.95 -22.25 -39.13
N ALA A 551 -21.24 -22.15 -40.43
CA ALA A 551 -22.47 -21.52 -40.92
C ALA A 551 -23.76 -22.31 -40.61
N GLU A 552 -23.67 -23.61 -40.31
CA GLU A 552 -24.78 -24.40 -39.76
C GLU A 552 -24.83 -24.32 -38.24
N PHE A 553 -23.68 -24.28 -37.56
CA PHE A 553 -23.57 -24.15 -36.10
C PHE A 553 -24.16 -22.82 -35.62
N GLU A 554 -23.80 -21.70 -36.27
CA GLU A 554 -24.25 -20.33 -35.98
C GLU A 554 -25.79 -20.14 -36.11
N LYS A 555 -26.49 -21.03 -36.80
CA LYS A 555 -27.98 -21.02 -36.83
C LYS A 555 -28.61 -21.46 -35.52
N THR A 556 -27.85 -22.15 -34.68
CA THR A 556 -28.29 -22.74 -33.41
C THR A 556 -27.49 -22.26 -32.22
N HIS A 557 -26.25 -21.81 -32.42
CA HIS A 557 -25.32 -21.40 -31.37
C HIS A 557 -24.86 -19.95 -31.60
N ASN A 558 -25.07 -19.08 -30.61
CA ASN A 558 -24.65 -17.69 -30.67
C ASN A 558 -23.66 -17.40 -29.53
N ARG A 559 -22.41 -17.11 -29.89
CA ARG A 559 -21.32 -16.80 -28.96
C ARG A 559 -21.48 -15.42 -28.34
N THR A 560 -21.36 -15.32 -27.02
CA THR A 560 -21.38 -14.04 -26.29
C THR A 560 -20.02 -13.68 -25.70
N GLY A 561 -19.18 -14.66 -25.35
CA GLY A 561 -17.91 -14.38 -24.69
C GLY A 561 -16.92 -15.55 -24.62
N VAL A 562 -15.87 -15.36 -23.83
CA VAL A 562 -14.95 -16.40 -23.35
C VAL A 562 -14.82 -16.18 -21.84
N SER A 563 -14.87 -17.26 -21.06
CA SER A 563 -14.79 -17.23 -19.60
C SER A 563 -13.49 -17.87 -19.10
N TYR A 564 -12.92 -17.35 -18.01
CA TYR A 564 -11.61 -17.72 -17.47
C TYR A 564 -11.61 -17.77 -15.94
#